data_AF-A0A8A4ZJD6-F1
#
_entry.id   AF-A0A8A4ZJD6-F1
#
_cell.length_a   1.000
_cell.length_b   1.000
_cell.length_c   1.000
_cell.angle_alpha   90.00
_cell.angle_beta   90.00
_cell.angle_gamma   90.00
#
_symmetry.space_group_name_H-M   'P 1'
#
loop_
_entity.id
_entity.type
_entity.pdbx_description
1 polymer ?
#
loop_
_entity_poly.entity_id
_entity_poly.type
_entity_poly.pdbx_seq_one_letter_code
_entity_poly.pdbx_strand_id
1 'polypeptide(L)'
;MSSSRDGEAAGAPVRRRPRLLRWGLPRDAAAGQHVAGFFVATVVTVLLTRGLLAAAGYPQVGGNGLHIAHVLWGGVLMALAFVLLLSFAGPVVRPLGALVGGVGFGLFVDEIGKFVTSDSNYFYEPTAALIYGVVVALLLVGEALQGRTAPRGPEALAGAVDHLVAGVAGGLSPRARDAVRGLLADAGDAPGADEVRALVAEVEDDADELPDPIGAVARWVVAASRRVVRRGWAPWVAVTVLTVTGLLTVGRGLLAWVGGRDDVPAWVVLGMVVSGLVSFACSVLGLARVRSDARTGYEWFRRSVLISLLVTQICLFRLDQWAAVVGLALDLVVLAVVAAELTVMQAGDRRR
;
A
#
# COMPACT_ATOMS: atom_id res chain seq x y z
N MET A 1 29.54 5.38 -43.79
CA MET A 1 29.65 6.36 -42.69
C MET A 1 28.26 6.65 -42.14
N SER A 2 27.84 5.89 -41.14
CA SER A 2 26.65 6.16 -40.33
C SER A 2 27.09 5.87 -38.90
N SER A 3 27.56 6.91 -38.21
CA SER A 3 28.12 6.82 -36.87
C SER A 3 27.02 6.96 -35.82
N SER A 4 27.08 6.07 -34.84
CA SER A 4 26.89 6.37 -33.42
C SER A 4 25.62 7.12 -33.02
N ARG A 5 24.52 6.39 -32.81
CA ARG A 5 23.43 6.80 -31.89
C ARG A 5 23.46 6.10 -30.54
N ASP A 6 24.42 5.21 -30.31
CA ASP A 6 24.47 4.38 -29.09
C ASP A 6 25.38 4.95 -27.97
N GLY A 7 25.88 6.17 -28.13
CA GLY A 7 26.79 6.81 -27.15
C GLY A 7 26.15 7.86 -26.23
N GLU A 8 24.87 8.21 -26.40
CA GLU A 8 24.27 9.39 -25.76
C GLU A 8 23.60 9.11 -24.39
N ALA A 9 23.63 7.86 -23.92
CA ALA A 9 23.11 7.49 -22.59
C ALA A 9 24.17 7.56 -21.47
N ALA A 10 25.44 7.76 -21.80
CA ALA A 10 26.51 7.95 -20.83
C ALA A 10 26.54 9.41 -20.36
N GLY A 11 25.98 9.69 -19.17
CA GLY A 11 26.28 10.92 -18.44
C GLY A 11 25.44 12.16 -18.78
N ALA A 12 24.11 12.07 -18.76
CA ALA A 12 23.29 13.28 -18.74
C ALA A 12 23.69 14.17 -17.53
N PRO A 13 24.06 15.46 -17.75
CA PRO A 13 24.55 16.32 -16.68
C PRO A 13 23.51 16.46 -15.57
N VAL A 14 23.96 16.60 -14.31
CA VAL A 14 23.09 16.73 -13.12
C VAL A 14 21.97 17.76 -13.30
N ARG A 15 22.23 18.82 -14.09
CA ARG A 15 21.26 19.88 -14.44
C ARG A 15 20.04 19.39 -15.22
N ARG A 16 20.15 18.29 -15.99
CA ARG A 16 19.04 17.68 -16.74
C ARG A 16 18.20 16.71 -15.90
N ARG A 17 18.58 16.46 -14.65
CA ARG A 17 17.82 15.57 -13.76
C ARG A 17 16.55 16.25 -13.22
N PRO A 18 15.49 15.47 -12.92
CA PRO A 18 14.31 15.94 -12.18
C PRO A 18 14.68 16.71 -10.90
N ARG A 19 13.86 17.70 -10.53
CA ARG A 19 14.11 18.55 -9.35
C ARG A 19 14.31 17.77 -8.05
N LEU A 20 13.50 16.72 -7.83
CA LEU A 20 13.62 15.86 -6.64
C LEU A 20 15.00 15.19 -6.52
N LEU A 21 15.54 14.68 -7.64
CA LEU A 21 16.88 14.10 -7.66
C LEU A 21 17.98 15.13 -7.48
N ARG A 22 17.76 16.37 -7.94
CA ARG A 22 18.70 17.48 -7.70
C ARG A 22 18.68 17.95 -6.24
N TRP A 23 17.58 17.76 -5.54
CA TRP A 23 17.48 17.99 -4.09
C TRP A 23 18.01 16.82 -3.25
N GLY A 24 18.52 15.75 -3.89
CA GLY A 24 19.06 14.60 -3.17
C GLY A 24 17.98 13.68 -2.61
N LEU A 25 16.83 13.60 -3.26
CA LEU A 25 15.72 12.69 -2.89
C LEU A 25 15.61 11.54 -3.91
N PRO A 26 16.58 10.61 -3.98
CA PRO A 26 16.41 9.39 -4.75
C PRO A 26 15.31 8.55 -4.11
N ARG A 27 14.49 7.91 -4.95
CA ARG A 27 13.44 7.01 -4.47
C ARG A 27 14.07 5.67 -4.11
N ASP A 28 13.81 5.19 -2.90
CA ASP A 28 14.16 3.83 -2.49
C ASP A 28 13.38 2.81 -3.35
N ALA A 29 14.06 1.83 -3.91
CA ALA A 29 13.46 0.77 -4.72
C ALA A 29 12.46 -0.08 -3.91
N ALA A 30 12.67 -0.20 -2.60
CA ALA A 30 11.79 -0.88 -1.66
C ALA A 30 10.74 0.05 -1.03
N ALA A 31 10.73 1.35 -1.34
CA ALA A 31 9.81 2.33 -0.73
C ALA A 31 8.34 1.89 -0.80
N GLY A 32 7.92 1.32 -1.93
CA GLY A 32 6.54 0.84 -2.09
C GLY A 32 6.20 -0.33 -1.18
N GLN A 33 7.16 -1.22 -0.91
CA GLN A 33 6.97 -2.32 0.05
C GLN A 33 6.87 -1.79 1.48
N HIS A 34 7.73 -0.86 1.87
CA HIS A 34 7.70 -0.25 3.20
C HIS A 34 6.38 0.49 3.46
N VAL A 35 5.94 1.31 2.51
CA VAL A 35 4.69 2.07 2.65
C VAL A 35 3.47 1.16 2.61
N ALA A 36 3.45 0.15 1.74
CA ALA A 36 2.39 -0.86 1.76
C ALA A 36 2.36 -1.62 3.09
N GLY A 37 3.52 -2.01 3.63
CA GLY A 37 3.63 -2.67 4.92
C GLY A 37 3.16 -1.81 6.08
N PHE A 38 3.49 -0.52 6.09
CA PHE A 38 2.96 0.47 7.04
C PHE A 38 1.42 0.51 7.01
N PHE A 39 0.81 0.56 5.81
CA PHE A 39 -0.64 0.59 5.68
C PHE A 39 -1.30 -0.72 6.11
N VAL A 40 -0.73 -1.86 5.72
CA VAL A 40 -1.24 -3.17 6.14
C VAL A 40 -1.16 -3.30 7.65
N ALA A 41 -0.05 -2.92 8.28
CA ALA A 41 0.10 -2.91 9.73
C ALA A 41 -0.94 -2.00 10.41
N THR A 42 -1.17 -0.80 9.84
CA THR A 42 -2.19 0.14 10.32
C THR A 42 -3.59 -0.49 10.30
N VAL A 43 -4.02 -0.99 9.13
CA VAL A 43 -5.37 -1.55 8.95
C VAL A 43 -5.55 -2.79 9.83
N VAL A 44 -4.58 -3.70 9.83
CA VAL A 44 -4.63 -4.90 10.69
C VAL A 44 -4.74 -4.51 12.16
N THR A 45 -3.98 -3.50 12.61
CA THR A 45 -4.04 -3.02 13.99
C THR A 45 -5.43 -2.50 14.33
N VAL A 46 -6.02 -1.63 13.50
CA VAL A 46 -7.38 -1.11 13.71
C VAL A 46 -8.43 -2.23 13.75
N LEU A 47 -8.34 -3.19 12.83
CA LEU A 47 -9.29 -4.31 12.77
C LEU A 47 -9.15 -5.21 13.99
N LEU A 48 -7.93 -5.49 14.43
CA LEU A 48 -7.68 -6.31 15.62
C LEU A 48 -8.12 -5.60 16.89
N THR A 49 -7.81 -4.31 17.07
CA THR A 49 -8.26 -3.57 18.26
C THR A 49 -9.77 -3.52 18.33
N ARG A 50 -10.45 -3.16 17.23
CA ARG A 50 -11.92 -3.13 17.19
C ARG A 50 -12.54 -4.51 17.37
N GLY A 51 -11.97 -5.55 16.76
CA GLY A 51 -12.43 -6.93 16.91
C GLY A 51 -12.33 -7.42 18.36
N LEU A 52 -11.20 -7.15 19.02
CA LEU A 52 -11.00 -7.48 20.43
C LEU A 52 -11.95 -6.71 21.34
N LEU A 53 -12.15 -5.41 21.09
CA LEU A 53 -13.11 -4.60 21.85
C LEU A 53 -14.54 -5.08 21.67
N ALA A 54 -14.96 -5.40 20.44
CA ALA A 54 -16.27 -5.94 20.16
C ALA A 54 -16.49 -7.30 20.85
N ALA A 55 -15.49 -8.19 20.81
CA ALA A 55 -15.54 -9.48 21.50
C ALA A 55 -15.61 -9.34 23.03
N ALA A 56 -14.96 -8.32 23.58
CA ALA A 56 -14.98 -8.02 25.02
C ALA A 56 -16.22 -7.21 25.46
N GLY A 57 -17.12 -6.83 24.54
CA GLY A 57 -18.32 -6.05 24.85
C GLY A 57 -18.06 -4.56 25.08
N TYR A 58 -17.02 -4.00 24.46
CA TYR A 58 -16.56 -2.61 24.64
C TYR A 58 -16.34 -2.23 26.11
N PRO A 59 -15.44 -2.95 26.83
CA PRO A 59 -15.18 -2.66 28.23
C PRO A 59 -14.59 -1.25 28.34
N GLN A 60 -15.24 -0.39 29.13
CA GLN A 60 -14.70 0.93 29.41
C GLN A 60 -13.53 0.79 30.38
N VAL A 61 -12.30 0.85 29.85
CA VAL A 61 -11.09 0.92 30.68
C VAL A 61 -10.90 2.38 31.12
N GLY A 62 -11.24 2.65 32.38
CA GLY A 62 -11.12 3.96 33.02
C GLY A 62 -12.48 4.51 33.47
N GLY A 63 -12.81 4.35 34.76
CA GLY A 63 -14.05 4.89 35.34
C GLY A 63 -13.82 6.08 36.29
N ASN A 64 -12.58 6.44 36.60
CA ASN A 64 -12.22 7.41 37.64
C ASN A 64 -11.16 8.43 37.16
N GLY A 65 -11.35 9.00 35.96
CA GLY A 65 -10.50 10.10 35.45
C GLY A 65 -9.14 9.71 34.83
N LEU A 66 -8.74 8.44 34.88
CA LEU A 66 -7.53 7.93 34.23
C LEU A 66 -7.91 6.97 33.08
N HIS A 67 -8.03 7.49 31.86
CA HIS A 67 -8.15 6.68 30.65
C HIS A 67 -6.76 6.55 30.01
N ILE A 68 -6.15 5.38 30.08
CA ILE A 68 -4.97 5.08 29.26
C ILE A 68 -5.49 4.80 27.85
N ALA A 69 -5.61 5.84 27.04
CA ALA A 69 -6.03 5.72 25.65
C ALA A 69 -4.96 4.95 24.87
N HIS A 70 -5.36 4.00 24.03
CA HIS A 70 -4.45 3.33 23.11
C HIS A 70 -3.79 4.33 22.13
N VAL A 71 -4.37 5.53 21.97
CA VAL A 71 -3.75 6.69 21.32
C VAL A 71 -2.38 7.05 21.87
N LEU A 72 -2.15 6.96 23.18
CA LEU A 72 -0.85 7.29 23.79
C LEU A 72 0.20 6.26 23.38
N TRP A 73 -0.15 4.97 23.47
CA TRP A 73 0.70 3.88 22.98
C TRP A 73 0.94 3.98 21.49
N GLY A 74 -0.07 4.42 20.73
CA GLY A 74 0.07 4.75 19.31
C GLY A 74 1.12 5.82 19.06
N GLY A 75 1.05 6.92 19.81
CA GLY A 75 2.04 8.00 19.78
C GLY A 75 3.45 7.54 20.16
N VAL A 76 3.59 6.73 21.21
CA VAL A 76 4.88 6.16 21.65
C VAL A 76 5.48 5.25 20.58
N LEU A 77 4.69 4.38 19.95
CA LEU A 77 5.17 3.51 18.88
C LEU A 77 5.58 4.31 17.64
N MET A 78 4.83 5.34 17.26
CA MET A 78 5.24 6.25 16.17
C MET A 78 6.54 6.98 16.51
N ALA A 79 6.69 7.48 17.74
CA ALA A 79 7.93 8.09 18.20
C ALA A 79 9.10 7.09 18.18
N LEU A 80 8.88 5.85 18.61
CA LEU A 80 9.86 4.78 18.53
C LEU A 80 10.26 4.48 17.07
N ALA A 81 9.30 4.47 16.14
CA ALA A 81 9.60 4.31 14.73
C ALA A 81 10.51 5.42 14.20
N PHE A 82 10.28 6.68 14.58
CA PHE A 82 11.19 7.77 14.25
C PHE A 82 12.56 7.62 14.91
N VAL A 83 12.62 7.24 16.19
CA VAL A 83 13.90 6.97 16.88
C VAL A 83 14.68 5.90 16.13
N LEU A 84 14.04 4.79 15.74
CA LEU A 84 14.68 3.74 14.94
C LEU A 84 15.21 4.28 13.61
N LEU A 85 14.38 4.99 12.84
CA LEU A 85 14.75 5.52 11.52
C LEU A 85 15.82 6.62 11.57
N LEU A 86 15.92 7.35 12.68
CA LEU A 86 16.91 8.42 12.87
C LEU A 86 18.20 7.93 13.54
N SER A 87 18.16 6.80 14.26
CA SER A 87 19.33 6.27 14.98
C SER A 87 20.24 5.41 14.11
N PHE A 88 19.70 4.76 13.08
CA PHE A 88 20.46 3.84 12.24
C PHE A 88 20.56 4.34 10.80
N ALA A 89 21.74 4.16 10.21
CA ALA A 89 22.00 4.49 8.81
C ALA A 89 21.71 3.28 7.89
N GLY A 90 21.36 3.57 6.63
CA GLY A 90 21.04 2.55 5.63
C GLY A 90 19.62 1.99 5.70
N PRO A 91 19.28 1.01 4.84
CA PRO A 91 17.90 0.58 4.63
C PRO A 91 17.40 -0.45 5.65
N VAL A 92 18.29 -1.07 6.44
CA VAL A 92 17.99 -2.29 7.22
C VAL A 92 16.87 -2.08 8.23
N VAL A 93 16.79 -0.92 8.89
CA VAL A 93 15.76 -0.64 9.91
C VAL A 93 14.42 -0.20 9.31
N ARG A 94 14.35 0.12 8.01
CA ARG A 94 13.15 0.68 7.37
C ARG A 94 11.92 -0.24 7.43
N PRO A 95 12.02 -1.57 7.22
CA PRO A 95 10.88 -2.46 7.38
C PRO A 95 10.35 -2.46 8.82
N LEU A 96 11.24 -2.46 9.81
CA LEU A 96 10.84 -2.41 11.22
C LEU A 96 10.19 -1.07 11.57
N GLY A 97 10.77 0.04 11.10
CA GLY A 97 10.20 1.39 11.27
C GLY A 97 8.81 1.51 10.63
N ALA A 98 8.62 0.95 9.43
CA ALA A 98 7.33 0.91 8.77
C ALA A 98 6.29 0.06 9.54
N LEU A 99 6.71 -1.10 10.08
CA LEU A 99 5.84 -1.95 10.90
C LEU A 99 5.44 -1.27 12.20
N VAL A 100 6.43 -0.83 12.99
CA VAL A 100 6.22 -0.18 14.31
C VAL A 100 5.44 1.11 14.13
N GLY A 101 5.78 1.92 13.13
CA GLY A 101 5.06 3.14 12.80
C GLY A 101 3.62 2.85 12.37
N GLY A 102 3.40 1.80 11.59
CA GLY A 102 2.06 1.40 11.14
C GLY A 102 1.19 0.90 12.29
N VAL A 103 1.73 0.08 13.20
CA VAL A 103 1.01 -0.32 14.42
C VAL A 103 0.69 0.90 15.29
N GLY A 104 1.68 1.78 15.49
CA GLY A 104 1.49 3.01 16.27
C GLY A 104 0.41 3.92 15.68
N PHE A 105 0.45 4.13 14.37
CA PHE A 105 -0.55 4.91 13.65
C PHE A 105 -1.93 4.25 13.70
N GLY A 106 -2.02 2.92 13.57
CA GLY A 106 -3.27 2.17 13.70
C GLY A 106 -3.94 2.37 15.07
N LEU A 107 -3.19 2.24 16.15
CA LEU A 107 -3.69 2.49 17.52
C LEU A 107 -4.11 3.95 17.72
N PHE A 108 -3.36 4.90 17.13
CA PHE A 108 -3.68 6.32 17.20
C PHE A 108 -5.00 6.64 16.46
N VAL A 109 -5.14 6.11 15.25
CA VAL A 109 -6.29 6.38 14.40
C VAL A 109 -7.56 5.73 14.94
N ASP A 110 -7.48 4.57 15.60
CA ASP A 110 -8.67 3.90 16.16
C ASP A 110 -9.42 4.76 17.18
N GLU A 111 -8.70 5.60 17.94
CA GLU A 111 -9.28 6.48 18.96
C GLU A 111 -9.71 7.86 18.41
N ILE A 112 -9.53 8.14 17.10
CA ILE A 112 -9.86 9.46 16.52
C ILE A 112 -11.32 9.86 16.78
N GLY A 113 -12.25 8.90 16.82
CA GLY A 113 -13.67 9.18 17.09
C GLY A 113 -13.91 9.88 18.42
N LYS A 114 -13.09 9.53 19.44
CA LYS A 114 -13.15 10.12 20.78
C LYS A 114 -12.70 11.58 20.79
N PHE A 115 -11.90 12.03 19.82
CA PHE A 115 -11.34 13.39 19.81
C PHE A 115 -12.02 14.33 18.81
N VAL A 116 -12.89 13.80 17.96
CA VAL A 116 -13.60 14.58 16.93
C VAL A 116 -14.91 15.18 17.45
N THR A 117 -15.47 14.67 18.55
CA THR A 117 -16.67 15.23 19.20
C THR A 117 -16.31 15.99 20.47
N SER A 118 -16.99 17.11 20.72
CA SER A 118 -16.85 17.92 21.94
C SER A 118 -17.11 17.13 23.23
N ASP A 119 -17.81 16.00 23.13
CA ASP A 119 -18.29 15.21 24.26
C ASP A 119 -17.47 13.91 24.47
N SER A 120 -16.35 13.74 23.76
CA SER A 120 -15.49 12.55 23.87
C SER A 120 -16.21 11.21 23.64
N ASN A 121 -17.18 11.18 22.72
CA ASN A 121 -18.04 10.02 22.51
C ASN A 121 -17.38 8.96 21.60
N TYR A 122 -17.16 7.76 22.15
CA TYR A 122 -16.62 6.59 21.45
C TYR A 122 -17.47 6.13 20.25
N PHE A 123 -18.77 6.49 20.26
CA PHE A 123 -19.79 6.05 19.31
C PHE A 123 -20.24 7.14 18.33
N TYR A 124 -19.39 8.11 18.00
CA TYR A 124 -19.71 9.04 16.92
C TYR A 124 -19.80 8.28 15.58
N GLU A 125 -21.00 8.17 15.02
CA GLU A 125 -21.35 7.37 13.83
C GLU A 125 -20.38 7.53 12.62
N PRO A 126 -19.76 8.69 12.36
CA PRO A 126 -18.77 8.85 11.27
C PRO A 126 -17.35 8.34 11.57
N THR A 127 -17.03 7.84 12.76
CA THR A 127 -15.65 7.54 13.16
C THR A 127 -14.98 6.52 12.22
N ALA A 128 -15.68 5.42 11.90
CA ALA A 128 -15.13 4.39 11.01
C ALA A 128 -14.88 4.94 9.59
N ALA A 129 -15.77 5.79 9.08
CA ALA A 129 -15.62 6.45 7.78
C ALA A 129 -14.45 7.45 7.76
N LEU A 130 -14.21 8.16 8.87
CA LEU A 130 -13.08 9.08 9.00
C LEU A 130 -11.74 8.33 9.06
N ILE A 131 -11.65 7.28 9.88
CA ILE A 131 -10.48 6.38 9.95
C ILE A 131 -10.17 5.84 8.56
N TYR A 132 -11.19 5.32 7.88
CA TYR A 132 -11.05 4.80 6.54
C TYR A 132 -10.60 5.87 5.55
N GLY A 133 -11.19 7.07 5.60
CA GLY A 133 -10.80 8.21 4.76
C GLY A 133 -9.35 8.65 4.95
N VAL A 134 -8.85 8.67 6.19
CA VAL A 134 -7.45 8.99 6.50
C VAL A 134 -6.51 7.93 5.93
N VAL A 135 -6.80 6.63 6.14
CA VAL A 135 -5.98 5.54 5.60
C VAL A 135 -5.96 5.58 4.07
N VAL A 136 -7.11 5.79 3.45
CA VAL A 136 -7.24 5.91 1.99
C VAL A 136 -6.47 7.12 1.45
N ALA A 137 -6.60 8.29 2.09
CA ALA A 137 -5.89 9.49 1.67
C ALA A 137 -4.37 9.29 1.72
N LEU A 138 -3.87 8.67 2.79
CA LEU A 138 -2.46 8.35 2.92
C LEU A 138 -2.00 7.33 1.86
N LEU A 139 -2.82 6.32 1.55
CA LEU A 139 -2.52 5.36 0.49
C LEU A 139 -2.41 6.05 -0.87
N LEU A 140 -3.33 6.96 -1.20
CA LEU A 140 -3.28 7.76 -2.42
C LEU A 140 -2.03 8.65 -2.49
N VAL A 141 -1.64 9.25 -1.37
CA VAL A 141 -0.39 10.02 -1.27
C VAL A 141 0.82 9.11 -1.50
N GLY A 142 0.84 7.93 -0.89
CA GLY A 142 1.91 6.93 -1.10
C GLY A 142 2.05 6.54 -2.57
N GLU A 143 0.95 6.19 -3.22
CA GLU A 143 0.91 5.88 -4.66
C GLU A 143 1.35 7.06 -5.54
N ALA A 144 0.92 8.28 -5.22
CA ALA A 144 1.30 9.49 -5.95
C ALA A 144 2.80 9.77 -5.86
N LEU A 145 3.40 9.57 -4.67
CA LEU A 145 4.83 9.77 -4.43
C LEU A 145 5.69 8.67 -5.08
N GLN A 146 5.19 7.43 -5.12
CA GLN A 146 5.94 6.27 -5.59
C GLN A 146 5.75 5.95 -7.06
N GLY A 147 5.00 6.77 -7.80
CA GLY A 147 4.51 6.52 -9.15
C GLY A 147 5.34 5.55 -10.01
N ARG A 148 4.65 4.66 -10.73
CA ARG A 148 5.06 3.42 -11.45
C ARG A 148 6.24 3.51 -12.45
N THR A 149 7.03 4.58 -12.43
CA THR A 149 8.20 4.82 -13.25
C THR A 149 9.39 4.02 -12.72
N ALA A 150 9.99 3.20 -13.58
CA ALA A 150 11.22 2.46 -13.29
C ALA A 150 12.30 3.39 -12.72
N PRO A 151 13.13 2.91 -11.78
CA PRO A 151 14.27 3.68 -11.26
C PRO A 151 15.12 4.19 -12.43
N ARG A 152 15.52 5.45 -12.38
CA ARG A 152 16.52 5.97 -13.32
C ARG A 152 17.90 5.43 -12.92
N GLY A 153 18.83 5.28 -13.87
CA GLY A 153 20.19 4.80 -13.55
C GLY A 153 20.83 5.45 -12.31
N PRO A 154 20.75 6.79 -12.13
CA PRO A 154 21.22 7.45 -10.91
C PRO A 154 20.43 7.13 -9.62
N GLU A 155 19.13 6.85 -9.71
CA GLU A 155 18.31 6.39 -8.57
C GLU A 155 18.74 4.99 -8.15
N ALA A 156 18.96 4.09 -9.11
CA ALA A 156 19.40 2.73 -8.86
C ALA A 156 20.80 2.69 -8.23
N LEU A 157 21.75 3.51 -8.75
CA LEU A 157 23.08 3.65 -8.15
C LEU A 157 23.00 4.19 -6.71
N ALA A 158 22.15 5.18 -6.44
CA ALA A 158 21.95 5.69 -5.08
C ALA A 158 21.39 4.61 -4.14
N GLY A 159 20.47 3.78 -4.62
CA GLY A 159 19.97 2.62 -3.86
C GLY A 159 21.06 1.60 -3.56
N ALA A 160 21.95 1.31 -4.52
CA ALA A 160 23.08 0.41 -4.30
C ALA A 160 24.03 0.95 -3.21
N VAL A 161 24.36 2.24 -3.27
CA VAL A 161 25.17 2.91 -2.24
C VAL A 161 24.50 2.88 -0.87
N ASP A 162 23.18 3.12 -0.81
CA ASP A 162 22.40 3.10 0.44
C ASP A 162 22.45 1.72 1.13
N HIS A 163 22.37 0.62 0.38
CA HIS A 163 22.58 -0.73 0.93
C HIS A 163 24.00 -0.94 1.47
N LEU A 164 25.01 -0.37 0.82
CA LEU A 164 26.41 -0.49 1.26
C LEU A 164 26.71 0.30 2.53
N VAL A 165 25.89 1.29 2.90
CA VAL A 165 26.02 1.96 4.21
C VAL A 165 25.96 0.95 5.36
N ALA A 166 25.06 -0.03 5.27
CA ALA A 166 24.99 -1.14 6.22
C ALA A 166 26.06 -2.20 5.92
N GLY A 167 26.27 -2.50 4.64
CA GLY A 167 27.22 -3.53 4.20
C GLY A 167 28.66 -3.29 4.65
N VAL A 168 29.14 -2.04 4.63
CA VAL A 168 30.51 -1.71 5.06
C VAL A 168 30.69 -1.89 6.57
N ALA A 169 29.63 -1.78 7.37
CA ALA A 169 29.70 -1.91 8.82
C ALA A 169 29.52 -3.36 9.31
N GLY A 170 28.67 -4.15 8.65
CA GLY A 170 28.26 -5.48 9.12
C GLY A 170 28.20 -6.56 8.04
N GLY A 171 28.83 -6.36 6.89
CA GLY A 171 28.78 -7.32 5.78
C GLY A 171 27.46 -7.32 5.01
N LEU A 172 27.42 -8.07 3.91
CA LEU A 172 26.24 -8.24 3.08
C LEU A 172 25.73 -9.66 3.14
N SER A 173 24.42 -9.78 3.39
CA SER A 173 23.73 -11.04 3.19
C SER A 173 23.62 -11.43 1.73
N PRO A 174 23.43 -12.73 1.40
CA PRO A 174 23.23 -13.16 0.02
C PRO A 174 22.08 -12.41 -0.66
N ARG A 175 20.98 -12.16 0.07
CA ARG A 175 19.83 -11.41 -0.46
C ARG A 175 20.15 -9.94 -0.67
N ALA A 176 20.84 -9.31 0.29
CA ALA A 176 21.25 -7.91 0.17
C ALA A 176 22.21 -7.74 -1.00
N ARG A 177 23.19 -8.63 -1.14
CA ARG A 177 24.15 -8.61 -2.25
C ARG A 177 23.48 -8.79 -3.61
N ASP A 178 22.52 -9.70 -3.72
CA ASP A 178 21.73 -9.86 -4.94
C ASP A 178 20.88 -8.62 -5.26
N ALA A 179 20.31 -7.97 -4.25
CA ALA A 179 19.60 -6.71 -4.42
C ALA A 179 20.54 -5.59 -4.90
N VAL A 180 21.74 -5.44 -4.31
CA VAL A 180 22.75 -4.45 -4.75
C VAL A 180 23.21 -4.73 -6.19
N ARG A 181 23.44 -5.99 -6.55
CA ARG A 181 23.79 -6.38 -7.94
C ARG A 181 22.68 -6.05 -8.92
N GLY A 182 21.43 -6.29 -8.56
CA GLY A 182 20.27 -5.90 -9.38
C GLY A 182 20.21 -4.38 -9.60
N LEU A 183 20.41 -3.60 -8.54
CA LEU A 183 20.45 -2.14 -8.60
C LEU A 183 21.62 -1.62 -9.46
N LEU A 184 22.78 -2.28 -9.40
CA LEU A 184 23.94 -1.93 -10.24
C LEU A 184 23.74 -2.30 -11.71
N ALA A 185 23.02 -3.39 -11.99
CA ALA A 185 22.61 -3.73 -13.35
C ALA A 185 21.62 -2.68 -13.91
N ASP A 186 20.67 -2.23 -13.10
CA ASP A 186 19.73 -1.16 -13.47
C ASP A 186 20.41 0.22 -13.60
N ALA A 187 21.51 0.43 -12.86
CA ALA A 187 22.32 1.65 -12.94
C ALA A 187 23.11 1.75 -14.26
N GLY A 188 23.50 0.61 -14.84
CA GLY A 188 24.34 0.54 -16.03
C GLY A 188 25.70 1.23 -15.81
N ASP A 189 26.10 2.05 -16.77
CA ASP A 189 27.37 2.81 -16.75
C ASP A 189 27.20 4.21 -16.13
N ALA A 190 26.35 4.32 -15.11
CA ALA A 190 26.21 5.57 -14.37
C ALA A 190 27.58 5.96 -13.74
N PRO A 191 27.98 7.25 -13.76
CA PRO A 191 29.22 7.68 -13.12
C PRO A 191 29.26 7.27 -11.64
N GLY A 192 30.33 6.59 -11.23
CA GLY A 192 30.46 6.02 -9.88
C GLY A 192 30.08 4.53 -9.78
N ALA A 193 29.53 3.91 -10.83
CA ALA A 193 29.07 2.52 -10.78
C ALA A 193 30.22 1.50 -10.69
N ASP A 194 31.37 1.79 -11.31
CA ASP A 194 32.55 0.92 -11.26
C ASP A 194 33.13 0.88 -9.83
N GLU A 195 33.21 2.05 -9.18
CA GLU A 195 33.69 2.20 -7.82
C GLU A 195 32.76 1.50 -6.83
N VAL A 196 31.44 1.62 -7.02
CA VAL A 196 30.47 0.89 -6.20
C VAL A 196 30.59 -0.61 -6.41
N ARG A 197 30.78 -1.10 -7.66
CA ARG A 197 31.01 -2.53 -7.94
C ARG A 197 32.29 -3.04 -7.26
N ALA A 198 33.36 -2.25 -7.26
CA ALA A 198 34.58 -2.58 -6.54
C ALA A 198 34.33 -2.68 -5.02
N LEU A 199 33.59 -1.73 -4.44
CA LEU A 199 33.22 -1.77 -3.03
C LEU A 199 32.39 -3.00 -2.68
N VAL A 200 31.42 -3.40 -3.52
CA VAL A 200 30.64 -4.64 -3.29
C VAL A 200 31.53 -5.88 -3.26
N ALA A 201 32.59 -5.92 -4.07
CA ALA A 201 33.50 -7.06 -4.14
C ALA A 201 34.36 -7.22 -2.88
N GLU A 202 34.67 -6.11 -2.20
CA GLU A 202 35.47 -6.09 -0.97
C GLU A 202 34.64 -6.31 0.30
N VAL A 203 33.33 -6.02 0.28
CA VAL A 203 32.47 -6.20 1.45
C VAL A 203 32.25 -7.69 1.75
N GLU A 204 32.57 -8.07 2.98
CA GLU A 204 32.43 -9.44 3.49
C GLU A 204 30.98 -9.96 3.41
N ASP A 205 30.85 -11.28 3.28
CA ASP A 205 29.55 -11.96 3.41
C ASP A 205 29.17 -12.10 4.88
N ASP A 206 27.96 -11.67 5.25
CA ASP A 206 27.38 -11.96 6.55
C ASP A 206 25.95 -12.52 6.38
N ALA A 207 25.65 -13.66 6.98
CA ALA A 207 24.34 -14.28 6.88
C ALA A 207 23.29 -13.68 7.83
N ASP A 208 23.71 -12.86 8.80
CA ASP A 208 22.82 -12.30 9.81
C ASP A 208 21.99 -11.13 9.22
N GLU A 209 20.69 -11.40 9.02
CA GLU A 209 19.72 -10.41 8.56
C GLU A 209 18.77 -10.02 9.70
N LEU A 210 18.55 -8.71 9.87
CA LEU A 210 17.42 -8.24 10.69
C LEU A 210 16.10 -8.78 10.08
N PRO A 211 15.15 -9.24 10.91
CA PRO A 211 13.89 -9.74 10.40
C PRO A 211 13.16 -8.70 9.53
N ASP A 212 12.81 -9.13 8.32
CA ASP A 212 11.99 -8.37 7.37
C ASP A 212 10.58 -8.99 7.30
N PRO A 213 9.70 -8.73 8.30
CA PRO A 213 8.35 -9.29 8.32
C PRO A 213 7.50 -8.76 7.16
N ILE A 214 7.69 -7.49 6.77
CA ILE A 214 6.96 -6.86 5.67
C ILE A 214 7.27 -7.56 4.36
N GLY A 215 8.55 -7.74 4.03
CA GLY A 215 8.94 -8.44 2.81
C GLY A 215 8.62 -9.92 2.85
N ALA A 216 8.62 -10.58 4.03
CA ALA A 216 8.15 -11.96 4.15
C ALA A 216 6.68 -12.10 3.74
N VAL A 217 5.81 -11.22 4.26
CA VAL A 217 4.40 -11.16 3.88
C VAL A 217 4.25 -10.79 2.40
N ALA A 218 4.98 -9.79 1.91
CA ALA A 218 4.91 -9.38 0.51
C ALA A 218 5.29 -10.55 -0.44
N ARG A 219 6.36 -11.28 -0.14
CA ARG A 219 6.78 -12.47 -0.91
C ARG A 219 5.71 -13.56 -0.90
N TRP A 220 5.10 -13.81 0.25
CA TRP A 220 3.99 -14.77 0.38
C TRP A 220 2.77 -14.34 -0.44
N VAL A 221 2.35 -13.08 -0.34
CA VAL A 221 1.23 -12.51 -1.12
C VAL A 221 1.49 -12.64 -2.62
N VAL A 222 2.69 -12.28 -3.08
CA VAL A 222 3.08 -12.41 -4.49
C VAL A 222 3.14 -13.88 -4.94
N ALA A 223 3.59 -14.80 -4.09
CA ALA A 223 3.61 -16.22 -4.41
C ALA A 223 2.20 -16.83 -4.46
N ALA A 224 1.31 -16.39 -3.56
CA ALA A 224 -0.09 -16.80 -3.52
C ALA A 224 -0.85 -16.24 -4.73
N SER A 225 -0.68 -14.96 -5.06
CA SER A 225 -1.33 -14.33 -6.21
C SER A 225 -0.92 -15.01 -7.51
N ARG A 226 0.37 -15.28 -7.71
CA ARG A 226 0.86 -16.03 -8.88
C ARG A 226 0.25 -17.43 -9.01
N ARG A 227 -0.01 -18.13 -7.90
CA ARG A 227 -0.70 -19.45 -7.93
C ARG A 227 -2.15 -19.34 -8.37
N VAL A 228 -2.87 -18.32 -7.91
CA VAL A 228 -4.28 -18.07 -8.26
C VAL A 228 -4.41 -17.63 -9.72
N VAL A 229 -3.51 -16.75 -10.17
CA VAL A 229 -3.47 -16.14 -11.49
C VAL A 229 -3.14 -17.13 -12.63
N ARG A 230 -2.35 -18.18 -12.37
CA ARG A 230 -2.07 -19.21 -13.40
C ARG A 230 -3.30 -19.98 -13.90
N ARG A 231 -4.47 -19.75 -13.31
CA ARG A 231 -5.73 -20.33 -13.74
C ARG A 231 -6.56 -19.23 -14.42
N GLY A 232 -7.07 -19.48 -15.62
CA GLY A 232 -7.83 -18.49 -16.43
C GLY A 232 -9.20 -18.04 -15.87
N TRP A 233 -9.60 -18.53 -14.70
CA TRP A 233 -10.80 -18.13 -13.96
C TRP A 233 -10.66 -16.82 -13.16
N ALA A 234 -9.44 -16.29 -12.94
CA ALA A 234 -9.23 -15.14 -12.08
C ALA A 234 -10.02 -13.86 -12.46
N PRO A 235 -10.12 -13.46 -13.75
CA PRO A 235 -10.97 -12.34 -14.16
C PRO A 235 -12.45 -12.55 -13.82
N TRP A 236 -12.95 -13.78 -14.02
CA TRP A 236 -14.33 -14.12 -13.74
C TRP A 236 -14.63 -14.04 -12.25
N VAL A 237 -13.74 -14.57 -11.41
CA VAL A 237 -13.87 -14.47 -9.95
C VAL A 237 -13.86 -13.01 -9.50
N ALA A 238 -12.94 -12.19 -10.00
CA ALA A 238 -12.87 -10.77 -9.66
C ALA A 238 -14.17 -10.04 -10.01
N VAL A 239 -14.73 -10.28 -11.20
CA VAL A 239 -16.01 -9.70 -11.62
C VAL A 239 -17.16 -10.22 -10.79
N THR A 240 -17.24 -11.52 -10.54
CA THR A 240 -18.30 -12.10 -9.71
C THR A 240 -18.27 -11.51 -8.31
N VAL A 241 -17.09 -11.44 -7.69
CA VAL A 241 -16.93 -10.84 -6.36
C VAL A 241 -17.37 -9.38 -6.39
N LEU A 242 -16.83 -8.55 -7.28
CA LEU A 242 -17.17 -7.12 -7.36
C LEU A 242 -18.66 -6.87 -7.68
N THR A 243 -19.25 -7.69 -8.54
CA THR A 243 -20.67 -7.56 -8.90
C THR A 243 -21.55 -7.95 -7.74
N VAL A 244 -21.25 -9.07 -7.07
CA VAL A 244 -22.02 -9.55 -5.92
C VAL A 244 -21.88 -8.58 -4.75
N THR A 245 -20.67 -8.13 -4.42
CA THR A 245 -20.45 -7.15 -3.34
C THR A 245 -21.13 -5.83 -3.67
N GLY A 246 -21.04 -5.34 -4.91
CA GLY A 246 -21.72 -4.13 -5.37
C GLY A 246 -23.24 -4.23 -5.24
N LEU A 247 -23.85 -5.32 -5.71
CA LEU A 247 -25.28 -5.58 -5.60
C LEU A 247 -25.75 -5.68 -4.14
N LEU A 248 -25.02 -6.41 -3.30
CA LEU A 248 -25.32 -6.52 -1.87
C LEU A 248 -25.24 -5.17 -1.18
N THR A 249 -24.24 -4.36 -1.54
CA THR A 249 -24.04 -3.02 -1.00
C THR A 249 -25.19 -2.10 -1.37
N VAL A 250 -25.52 -2.01 -2.66
CA VAL A 250 -26.68 -1.22 -3.15
C VAL A 250 -27.98 -1.70 -2.52
N GLY A 251 -28.20 -3.02 -2.47
CA GLY A 251 -29.39 -3.62 -1.86
C GLY A 251 -29.56 -3.25 -0.39
N ARG A 252 -28.48 -3.28 0.40
CA ARG A 252 -28.50 -2.84 1.80
C ARG A 252 -28.86 -1.36 1.94
N GLY A 253 -28.35 -0.50 1.07
CA GLY A 253 -28.69 0.93 1.07
C GLY A 253 -30.16 1.19 0.79
N LEU A 254 -30.70 0.50 -0.21
CA LEU A 254 -32.12 0.59 -0.56
C LEU A 254 -33.01 0.06 0.56
N LEU A 255 -32.64 -1.06 1.18
CA LEU A 255 -33.37 -1.62 2.34
C LEU A 255 -33.33 -0.67 3.54
N ALA A 256 -32.20 -0.03 3.82
CA ALA A 256 -32.09 0.97 4.88
C ALA A 256 -32.99 2.19 4.60
N TRP A 257 -33.03 2.65 3.34
CA TRP A 257 -33.88 3.75 2.91
C TRP A 257 -35.38 3.44 3.01
N VAL A 258 -35.81 2.28 2.50
CA VAL A 258 -37.22 1.85 2.54
C VAL A 258 -37.66 1.50 3.97
N GLY A 259 -36.74 1.02 4.81
CA GLY A 259 -37.00 0.67 6.19
C GLY A 259 -37.24 1.87 7.13
N GLY A 260 -37.19 3.12 6.64
CA GLY A 260 -37.49 4.31 7.45
C GLY A 260 -36.45 4.58 8.54
N ARG A 261 -35.18 4.23 8.29
CA ARG A 261 -34.07 4.58 9.18
C ARG A 261 -33.77 6.08 9.08
N ASP A 262 -34.42 6.88 9.93
CA ASP A 262 -34.29 8.34 10.01
C ASP A 262 -32.87 8.82 10.40
N ASP A 263 -32.01 7.90 10.84
CA ASP A 263 -30.60 8.11 11.19
C ASP A 263 -29.65 8.18 9.99
N VAL A 264 -30.10 7.80 8.78
CA VAL A 264 -29.23 7.74 7.59
C VAL A 264 -29.44 8.96 6.67
N PRO A 265 -28.42 9.82 6.49
CA PRO A 265 -28.53 10.94 5.56
C PRO A 265 -28.69 10.50 4.10
N ALA A 266 -29.58 11.17 3.36
CA ALA A 266 -29.86 10.86 1.96
C ALA A 266 -28.62 10.90 1.04
N TRP A 267 -27.66 11.78 1.33
CA TRP A 267 -26.42 11.86 0.56
C TRP A 267 -25.56 10.60 0.67
N VAL A 268 -25.65 9.85 1.77
CA VAL A 268 -24.90 8.59 1.99
C VAL A 268 -25.46 7.50 1.09
N VAL A 269 -26.78 7.35 1.07
CA VAL A 269 -27.46 6.39 0.19
C VAL A 269 -27.23 6.76 -1.27
N LEU A 270 -27.38 8.03 -1.63
CA LEU A 270 -27.11 8.52 -2.98
C LEU A 270 -25.66 8.26 -3.39
N GLY A 271 -24.70 8.60 -2.54
CA GLY A 271 -23.27 8.37 -2.79
C GLY A 271 -22.96 6.90 -3.00
N MET A 272 -23.55 6.01 -2.20
CA MET A 272 -23.37 4.56 -2.32
C MET A 272 -23.99 3.99 -3.59
N VAL A 273 -25.22 4.40 -3.95
CA VAL A 273 -25.90 3.95 -5.17
C VAL A 273 -25.16 4.43 -6.41
N VAL A 274 -24.83 5.71 -6.48
CA VAL A 274 -24.13 6.29 -7.65
C VAL A 274 -22.74 5.65 -7.82
N SER A 275 -21.93 5.61 -6.74
CA SER A 275 -20.59 5.01 -6.82
C SER A 275 -20.64 3.50 -7.11
N GLY A 276 -21.60 2.78 -6.53
CA GLY A 276 -21.82 1.36 -6.81
C GLY A 276 -22.17 1.10 -8.27
N LEU A 277 -23.05 1.91 -8.87
CA LEU A 277 -23.42 1.82 -10.28
C LEU A 277 -22.23 2.15 -11.20
N VAL A 278 -21.45 3.19 -10.89
CA VAL A 278 -20.26 3.56 -11.66
C VAL A 278 -19.20 2.46 -11.57
N SER A 279 -18.97 1.90 -10.37
CA SER A 279 -18.07 0.78 -10.16
C SER A 279 -18.53 -0.45 -10.96
N PHE A 280 -19.81 -0.79 -10.90
CA PHE A 280 -20.40 -1.88 -11.66
C PHE A 280 -20.23 -1.69 -13.18
N ALA A 281 -20.51 -0.49 -13.70
CA ALA A 281 -20.29 -0.17 -15.10
C ALA A 281 -18.82 -0.34 -15.52
N CYS A 282 -17.87 0.10 -14.68
CA CYS A 282 -16.44 -0.11 -14.91
C CYS A 282 -16.08 -1.59 -14.93
N SER A 283 -16.65 -2.40 -14.04
CA SER A 283 -16.46 -3.86 -14.03
C SER A 283 -17.01 -4.53 -15.29
N VAL A 284 -18.21 -4.16 -15.76
CA VAL A 284 -18.78 -4.69 -17.00
C VAL A 284 -17.93 -4.30 -18.21
N LEU A 285 -17.46 -3.05 -18.29
CA LEU A 285 -16.55 -2.60 -19.34
C LEU A 285 -15.22 -3.35 -19.31
N GLY A 286 -14.69 -3.64 -18.11
CA GLY A 286 -13.51 -4.48 -17.92
C GLY A 286 -13.69 -5.88 -18.48
N LEU A 287 -14.82 -6.54 -18.17
CA LEU A 287 -15.14 -7.87 -18.67
C LEU A 287 -15.34 -7.90 -20.20
N ALA A 288 -16.01 -6.89 -20.76
CA ALA A 288 -16.21 -6.80 -22.20
C ALA A 288 -14.88 -6.62 -22.95
N ARG A 289 -13.92 -5.90 -22.36
CA ARG A 289 -12.61 -5.59 -22.96
C ARG A 289 -11.56 -6.67 -22.70
N VAL A 290 -11.65 -7.44 -21.62
CA VAL A 290 -10.59 -8.41 -21.24
C VAL A 290 -10.32 -9.47 -22.33
N ARG A 291 -11.33 -9.78 -23.16
CA ARG A 291 -11.19 -10.73 -24.28
C ARG A 291 -10.48 -10.16 -25.51
N SER A 292 -10.58 -8.85 -25.75
CA SER A 292 -9.96 -8.18 -26.90
C SER A 292 -8.63 -7.53 -26.54
N ASP A 293 -8.59 -6.83 -25.41
CA ASP A 293 -7.41 -6.22 -24.83
C ASP A 293 -7.41 -6.48 -23.32
N ALA A 294 -6.67 -7.52 -22.93
CA ALA A 294 -6.57 -7.96 -21.55
C ALA A 294 -6.06 -6.84 -20.63
N ARG A 295 -5.07 -6.05 -21.09
CA ARG A 295 -4.49 -4.95 -20.30
C ARG A 295 -5.54 -3.88 -20.02
N THR A 296 -6.22 -3.40 -21.05
CA THR A 296 -7.29 -2.40 -20.88
C THR A 296 -8.42 -2.94 -20.01
N GLY A 297 -8.77 -4.23 -20.14
CA GLY A 297 -9.75 -4.89 -19.26
C GLY A 297 -9.37 -4.82 -17.79
N TYR A 298 -8.14 -5.21 -17.46
CA TYR A 298 -7.61 -5.14 -16.08
C TYR A 298 -7.47 -3.70 -15.56
N GLU A 299 -7.17 -2.72 -16.41
CA GLU A 299 -7.18 -1.30 -16.01
C GLU A 299 -8.59 -0.81 -15.63
N TRP A 300 -9.64 -1.26 -16.33
CA TRP A 300 -11.02 -0.97 -15.95
C TRP A 300 -11.47 -1.67 -14.67
N PHE A 301 -11.03 -2.93 -14.44
CA PHE A 301 -11.24 -3.59 -13.15
C PHE A 301 -10.58 -2.82 -12.02
N ARG A 302 -9.34 -2.38 -12.21
CA ARG A 302 -8.64 -1.53 -11.22
C ARG A 302 -9.45 -0.27 -10.91
N ARG A 303 -9.99 0.41 -11.94
CA ARG A 303 -10.84 1.60 -11.75
C ARG A 303 -12.12 1.29 -10.96
N SER A 304 -12.80 0.19 -11.26
CA SER A 304 -13.98 -0.26 -10.51
C SER A 304 -13.66 -0.44 -9.02
N VAL A 305 -12.61 -1.19 -8.71
CA VAL A 305 -12.18 -1.43 -7.32
C VAL A 305 -11.82 -0.12 -6.62
N LEU A 306 -11.07 0.77 -7.30
CA LEU A 306 -10.72 2.08 -6.75
C LEU A 306 -11.97 2.93 -6.46
N ILE A 307 -12.98 2.92 -7.32
CA ILE A 307 -14.23 3.67 -7.08
C ILE A 307 -14.98 3.10 -5.88
N SER A 308 -15.04 1.76 -5.76
CA SER A 308 -15.61 1.08 -4.59
C SER A 308 -14.89 1.50 -3.31
N LEU A 309 -13.57 1.37 -3.29
CA LEU A 309 -12.75 1.75 -2.15
C LEU A 309 -12.88 3.24 -1.82
N LEU A 310 -12.78 4.14 -2.79
CA LEU A 310 -12.70 5.58 -2.51
C LEU A 310 -14.04 6.21 -2.14
N VAL A 311 -15.17 5.63 -2.55
CA VAL A 311 -16.49 6.28 -2.38
C VAL A 311 -17.50 5.34 -1.75
N THR A 312 -17.68 4.14 -2.31
CA THR A 312 -18.71 3.20 -1.85
C THR A 312 -18.42 2.73 -0.42
N GLN A 313 -17.17 2.40 -0.11
CA GLN A 313 -16.77 1.95 1.23
C GLN A 313 -16.92 3.05 2.28
N ILE A 314 -16.64 4.33 1.97
CA ILE A 314 -16.86 5.45 2.92
C ILE A 314 -18.33 5.50 3.34
N CYS A 315 -19.24 5.37 2.37
CA CYS A 315 -20.68 5.36 2.64
C CYS A 315 -21.09 4.11 3.42
N LEU A 316 -20.56 2.94 3.04
CA LEU A 316 -20.89 1.66 3.68
C LEU A 316 -20.38 1.61 5.13
N PHE A 317 -19.20 2.16 5.44
CA PHE A 317 -18.68 2.26 6.81
C PHE A 317 -19.58 3.07 7.74
N ARG A 318 -20.40 3.98 7.18
CA ARG A 318 -21.39 4.73 7.95
C ARG A 318 -22.68 3.94 8.17
N LEU A 319 -23.02 2.99 7.30
CA LEU A 319 -24.24 2.18 7.39
C LEU A 319 -24.02 0.89 8.19
N ASP A 320 -22.94 0.17 7.89
CA ASP A 320 -22.62 -1.14 8.45
C ASP A 320 -21.10 -1.36 8.39
N GLN A 321 -20.45 -1.15 9.54
CA GLN A 321 -19.00 -1.25 9.67
C GLN A 321 -18.49 -2.65 9.36
N TRP A 322 -19.22 -3.70 9.73
CA TRP A 322 -18.78 -5.08 9.51
C TRP A 322 -18.90 -5.48 8.04
N ALA A 323 -20.01 -5.10 7.40
CA ALA A 323 -20.15 -5.28 5.95
C ALA A 323 -19.07 -4.51 5.18
N ALA A 324 -18.73 -3.29 5.62
CA ALA A 324 -17.67 -2.50 5.03
C ALA A 324 -16.29 -3.16 5.19
N VAL A 325 -15.96 -3.73 6.36
CA VAL A 325 -14.70 -4.47 6.57
C VAL A 325 -14.59 -5.67 5.61
N VAL A 326 -15.66 -6.45 5.47
CA VAL A 326 -15.68 -7.59 4.53
C VAL A 326 -15.55 -7.11 3.09
N GLY A 327 -16.27 -6.05 2.71
CA GLY A 327 -16.19 -5.43 1.40
C GLY A 327 -14.77 -4.93 1.08
N LEU A 328 -14.14 -4.22 2.01
CA LEU A 328 -12.77 -3.74 1.92
C LEU A 328 -11.79 -4.90 1.72
N ALA A 329 -11.90 -5.97 2.51
CA ALA A 329 -11.02 -7.14 2.37
C ALA A 329 -11.14 -7.78 0.99
N LEU A 330 -12.37 -7.92 0.47
CA LEU A 330 -12.61 -8.45 -0.88
C LEU A 330 -12.06 -7.52 -1.96
N ASP A 331 -12.31 -6.21 -1.85
CA ASP A 331 -11.81 -5.22 -2.79
C ASP A 331 -10.27 -5.21 -2.84
N LEU A 332 -9.59 -5.33 -1.69
CA LEU A 332 -8.12 -5.43 -1.62
C LEU A 332 -7.58 -6.72 -2.26
N VAL A 333 -8.24 -7.86 -2.06
CA VAL A 333 -7.87 -9.12 -2.71
C VAL A 333 -8.01 -9.00 -4.22
N VAL A 334 -9.13 -8.44 -4.70
CA VAL A 334 -9.33 -8.23 -6.13
C VAL A 334 -8.30 -7.25 -6.69
N LEU A 335 -8.01 -6.15 -5.98
CA LEU A 335 -6.98 -5.19 -6.38
C LEU A 335 -5.60 -5.85 -6.49
N ALA A 336 -5.23 -6.70 -5.54
CA ALA A 336 -3.95 -7.41 -5.55
C ALA A 336 -3.84 -8.37 -6.75
N VAL A 337 -4.92 -9.09 -7.08
CA VAL A 337 -4.97 -9.98 -8.26
C VAL A 337 -4.84 -9.16 -9.55
N VAL A 338 -5.63 -8.09 -9.70
CA VAL A 338 -5.59 -7.20 -10.87
C VAL A 338 -4.22 -6.54 -11.02
N ALA A 339 -3.61 -6.09 -9.92
CA ALA A 339 -2.28 -5.48 -9.94
C ALA A 339 -1.19 -6.49 -10.34
N ALA A 340 -1.25 -7.72 -9.81
CA ALA A 340 -0.30 -8.78 -10.17
C ALA A 340 -0.36 -9.09 -11.67
N GLU A 341 -1.55 -9.17 -12.25
CA GLU A 341 -1.75 -9.42 -13.68
C GLU A 341 -1.21 -8.30 -14.56
N LEU A 342 -1.50 -7.04 -14.21
CA LEU A 342 -0.94 -5.89 -14.92
C LEU A 342 0.59 -5.90 -14.91
N THR A 343 1.21 -6.30 -13.79
CA THR A 343 2.67 -6.42 -13.71
C THR A 343 3.22 -7.55 -14.58
N VAL A 344 2.56 -8.71 -14.63
CA VAL A 344 2.95 -9.83 -15.49
C VAL A 344 2.87 -9.44 -16.97
N MET A 345 1.80 -8.75 -17.38
CA MET A 345 1.63 -8.26 -18.75
C MET A 345 2.72 -7.25 -19.14
N GLN A 346 3.04 -6.32 -18.25
CA GLN A 346 4.13 -5.35 -18.46
C GLN A 346 5.50 -6.01 -18.62
N ALA A 347 5.76 -7.12 -17.91
CA ALA A 347 7.00 -7.88 -18.04
C ALA A 347 7.08 -8.67 -19.35
N GLY A 348 5.94 -9.13 -19.87
CA GLY A 348 5.83 -9.80 -21.17
C GLY A 348 6.10 -8.85 -22.34
N ASP A 349 5.58 -7.62 -22.29
CA ASP A 349 5.78 -6.59 -23.31
C ASP A 349 7.24 -6.14 -23.43
N ARG A 350 8.00 -6.12 -22.32
CA ARG A 350 9.44 -5.77 -22.34
C ARG A 350 10.35 -6.84 -22.94
N ARG A 351 9.85 -8.07 -23.14
CA ARG A 351 10.61 -9.20 -23.70
C ARG A 351 10.33 -9.44 -25.19
N ARG A 352 9.41 -8.68 -25.79
CA ARG A 352 9.10 -8.69 -27.23
C ARG A 352 9.72 -7.47 -27.89
#